data_AF-A0A2E1XH69-F1
#
_entry.id   AF-A0A2E1XH69-F1
#
_cell.length_a   1.000
_cell.length_b   1.000
_cell.length_c   1.000
_cell.angle_alpha   90.00
_cell.angle_beta   90.00
_cell.angle_gamma   90.00
#
_symmetry.space_group_name_H-M   'P 1'
#
loop_
_entity.id
_entity.type
_entity.pdbx_description
1 polymer ?
#
loop_
_entity_poly.entity_id
_entity_poly.type
_entity_poly.pdbx_seq_one_letter_code
_entity_poly.pdbx_strand_id
1 'polypeptide(L)'
;MPDIRQPEMRYIEDDALTPMRIEHLCEEIYADDVLEQKYNYLVYHFEREGAYIRARAYLDEVDEVAIYGPYESELMESAPVEDAEFFGLVLDYLKRRYVEIKTLSKDDASGYRTIWRAPDDAQR
;
A
#
# COMPACT_ATOMS: atom_id res chain seq x y z
N MET A 1 -18.92 -24.44 -35.03
CA MET A 1 -17.86 -24.33 -34.02
C MET A 1 -17.88 -22.90 -33.51
N PRO A 2 -18.07 -22.62 -32.21
CA PRO A 2 -17.93 -21.27 -31.70
C PRO A 2 -16.47 -20.83 -31.80
N ASP A 3 -16.26 -19.61 -32.28
CA ASP A 3 -14.96 -18.94 -32.36
C ASP A 3 -14.51 -18.58 -30.95
N ILE A 4 -13.61 -19.39 -30.37
CA ILE A 4 -13.03 -19.11 -29.06
C ILE A 4 -11.96 -18.04 -29.27
N ARG A 5 -12.35 -16.77 -29.06
CA ARG A 5 -11.39 -15.67 -29.04
C ARG A 5 -10.38 -15.93 -27.92
N GLN A 6 -9.12 -16.10 -28.29
CA GLN A 6 -8.05 -16.15 -27.30
C GLN A 6 -7.91 -14.76 -26.66
N PRO A 7 -7.75 -14.66 -25.34
CA PRO A 7 -7.51 -13.40 -24.68
C PRO A 7 -6.20 -12.79 -25.19
N GLU A 8 -6.24 -11.50 -25.54
CA GLU A 8 -5.04 -10.73 -25.87
C GLU A 8 -4.27 -10.46 -24.57
N MET A 9 -3.08 -11.04 -24.44
CA MET A 9 -2.18 -10.68 -23.33
C MET A 9 -1.48 -9.36 -23.67
N ARG A 10 -1.71 -8.35 -22.83
CA ARG A 10 -0.97 -7.10 -22.90
C ARG A 10 0.05 -7.04 -21.76
N TYR A 11 1.30 -6.78 -22.12
CA TYR A 11 2.34 -6.45 -21.15
C TYR A 11 2.15 -4.99 -20.75
N ILE A 12 2.03 -4.76 -19.45
CA ILE A 12 1.98 -3.41 -18.89
C ILE A 12 3.43 -2.93 -18.77
N GLU A 13 3.67 -1.65 -19.05
CA GLU A 13 4.99 -1.04 -18.85
C GLU A 13 5.46 -1.20 -17.41
N ASP A 14 6.78 -1.37 -17.24
CA ASP A 14 7.41 -1.46 -15.93
C ASP A 14 7.08 -0.25 -15.05
N ASP A 15 7.02 -0.48 -13.74
CA ASP A 15 6.81 0.61 -12.79
C ASP A 15 8.07 1.50 -12.73
N ALA A 16 7.89 2.83 -12.75
CA ALA A 16 8.99 3.79 -12.62
C ALA A 16 9.72 3.69 -11.26
N LEU A 17 9.06 3.08 -10.27
CA LEU A 17 9.58 2.79 -8.94
C LEU A 17 9.06 1.42 -8.50
N THR A 18 9.92 0.61 -7.90
CA THR A 18 9.54 -0.66 -7.28
C THR A 18 9.95 -0.68 -5.81
N PRO A 19 9.25 -1.43 -4.93
CA PRO A 19 9.70 -1.60 -3.56
C PRO A 19 11.08 -2.27 -3.55
N MET A 20 11.95 -1.84 -2.64
CA MET A 20 13.22 -2.51 -2.38
C MET A 20 13.05 -3.84 -1.65
N ARG A 21 11.97 -3.97 -0.87
CA ARG A 21 11.62 -5.17 -0.11
C ARG A 21 10.12 -5.27 0.08
N ILE A 22 9.61 -6.50 0.08
CA ILE A 22 8.25 -6.82 0.52
C ILE A 22 8.37 -7.87 1.64
N GLU A 23 7.75 -7.60 2.78
CA GLU A 23 7.72 -8.51 3.92
C GLU A 23 6.30 -9.00 4.17
N HIS A 24 6.15 -10.27 4.53
CA HIS A 24 4.89 -10.85 4.97
C HIS A 24 4.98 -11.09 6.48
N LEU A 25 4.18 -10.36 7.25
CA LEU A 25 4.25 -10.30 8.69
C LEU A 25 2.91 -10.69 9.33
N CYS A 26 2.99 -11.11 10.59
CA CYS A 26 1.83 -11.29 11.47
C CYS A 26 2.08 -10.54 12.78
N GLU A 27 1.07 -9.84 13.26
CA GLU A 27 1.12 -9.09 14.51
C GLU A 27 -0.05 -9.51 15.40
N GLU A 28 0.23 -9.75 16.68
CA GLU A 28 -0.77 -10.13 17.67
C GLU A 28 -0.74 -9.11 18.81
N ILE A 29 -1.92 -8.56 19.13
CA ILE A 29 -2.09 -7.57 20.20
C ILE A 29 -2.89 -8.22 21.32
N TYR A 30 -2.33 -8.13 22.52
CA TYR A 30 -2.88 -8.73 23.73
C TYR A 30 -3.24 -7.63 24.74
N ALA A 31 -4.36 -7.80 25.43
CA ALA A 31 -4.71 -7.03 26.62
C ALA A 31 -4.98 -8.02 27.77
N ASP A 32 -4.29 -7.84 28.90
CA ASP A 32 -4.42 -8.70 30.08
C ASP A 32 -4.34 -10.20 29.76
N ASP A 33 -3.33 -10.60 28.98
CA ASP A 33 -3.08 -11.97 28.48
C ASP A 33 -4.17 -12.56 27.56
N VAL A 34 -5.15 -11.76 27.15
CA VAL A 34 -6.17 -12.14 26.16
C VAL A 34 -5.79 -11.58 24.80
N LEU A 35 -5.77 -12.45 23.78
CA LEU A 35 -5.58 -12.02 22.39
C LEU A 35 -6.78 -11.18 21.95
N GLU A 36 -6.55 -9.89 21.67
CA GLU A 36 -7.59 -8.98 21.18
C GLU A 36 -7.59 -8.87 19.66
N GLN A 37 -6.42 -8.79 19.04
CA GLN A 37 -6.28 -8.58 17.60
C GLN A 37 -5.17 -9.43 17.03
N LYS A 38 -5.36 -9.94 15.81
CA LYS A 38 -4.36 -10.65 15.04
C LYS A 38 -4.40 -10.16 13.60
N TYR A 39 -3.32 -9.52 13.17
CA TYR A 39 -3.18 -9.00 11.83
C TYR A 39 -2.24 -9.87 11.01
N ASN A 40 -2.60 -10.07 9.75
CA ASN A 40 -1.79 -10.76 8.75
C ASN A 40 -1.63 -9.80 7.57
N TYR A 41 -0.41 -9.35 7.26
CA TYR A 41 -0.23 -8.23 6.33
C TYR A 41 1.08 -8.28 5.56
N LEU A 42 1.08 -7.60 4.40
CA LEU A 42 2.26 -7.29 3.62
C LEU A 42 2.75 -5.87 3.95
N VAL A 43 4.07 -5.70 4.02
CA VAL A 43 4.72 -4.39 4.08
C VAL A 43 5.61 -4.21 2.86
N TYR A 44 5.35 -3.17 2.09
CA TYR A 44 6.15 -2.73 0.97
C TYR A 44 7.08 -1.61 1.46
N HIS A 45 8.37 -1.76 1.21
CA HIS A 45 9.40 -0.78 1.57
C HIS A 45 9.89 -0.08 0.32
N PHE A 46 9.79 1.25 0.30
CA PHE A 46 10.31 2.10 -0.76
C PHE A 46 11.37 3.03 -0.18
N GLU A 47 12.43 3.25 -0.93
CA GLU A 47 13.47 4.23 -0.62
C GLU A 47 13.80 5.03 -1.89
N ARG A 48 13.97 6.34 -1.74
CA ARG A 48 14.54 7.21 -2.76
C ARG A 48 15.30 8.34 -2.09
N GLU A 49 16.55 8.55 -2.49
CA GLU A 49 17.36 9.71 -2.06
C GLU A 49 17.42 9.90 -0.52
N GLY A 50 17.38 8.80 0.24
CA GLY A 50 17.39 8.81 1.70
C GLY A 50 16.02 9.08 2.37
N ALA A 51 14.95 9.24 1.59
CA ALA A 51 13.58 9.26 2.09
C ALA A 51 12.94 7.86 1.98
N TYR A 52 12.08 7.53 2.94
CA TYR A 52 11.48 6.20 3.06
C TYR A 52 9.96 6.28 3.10
N ILE A 53 9.31 5.39 2.35
CA ILE A 53 7.85 5.18 2.41
C ILE A 53 7.59 3.70 2.70
N ARG A 54 6.61 3.44 3.57
CA ARG A 54 6.05 2.11 3.79
C ARG A 54 4.62 2.07 3.29
N ALA A 55 4.23 0.97 2.69
CA ALA A 55 2.82 0.68 2.41
C ALA A 55 2.42 -0.63 3.06
N ARG A 56 1.32 -0.65 3.82
CA ARG A 56 0.82 -1.85 4.50
C ARG A 56 -0.50 -2.28 3.88
N ALA A 57 -0.59 -3.56 3.48
CA ALA A 57 -1.82 -4.16 2.99
C ALA A 57 -2.19 -5.34 3.88
N TYR A 58 -3.38 -5.30 4.48
CA TYR A 58 -3.88 -6.38 5.31
C TYR A 58 -4.48 -7.47 4.43
N LEU A 59 -4.19 -8.74 4.74
CA LEU A 59 -4.57 -9.87 3.89
C LEU A 59 -6.02 -10.34 4.08
N ASP A 60 -6.70 -9.81 5.08
CA ASP A 60 -8.15 -9.88 5.27
C ASP A 60 -8.89 -8.75 4.52
N GLU A 61 -8.21 -7.65 4.19
CA GLU A 61 -8.70 -6.52 3.40
C GLU A 61 -7.81 -6.30 2.15
N VAL A 62 -7.67 -7.35 1.34
CA VAL A 62 -6.71 -7.41 0.22
C VAL A 62 -6.86 -6.32 -0.84
N ASP A 63 -8.02 -5.68 -0.90
CA ASP A 63 -8.33 -4.61 -1.86
C ASP A 63 -7.74 -3.25 -1.42
N GLU A 64 -7.21 -3.15 -0.21
CA GLU A 64 -6.78 -1.90 0.40
C GLU A 64 -5.29 -1.88 0.77
N VAL A 65 -4.70 -0.69 0.69
CA VAL A 65 -3.34 -0.43 1.18
C VAL A 65 -3.24 0.95 1.83
N ALA A 66 -2.51 1.04 2.94
CA ALA A 66 -2.22 2.31 3.61
C ALA A 66 -0.76 2.73 3.41
N ILE A 67 -0.54 3.97 2.95
CA ILE A 67 0.79 4.59 2.80
C ILE A 67 1.17 5.37 4.06
N TYR A 68 2.39 5.14 4.53
CA TYR A 68 3.04 5.82 5.66
C TYR A 68 4.33 6.48 5.19
N GLY A 69 4.47 7.79 5.44
CA GLY A 69 5.62 8.59 5.03
C GLY A 69 5.27 9.62 3.96
N PRO A 70 6.28 10.25 3.34
CA PRO A 70 7.70 9.93 3.45
C PRO A 70 8.34 10.28 4.81
N TYR A 71 9.42 9.59 5.18
CA TYR A 71 10.18 9.84 6.42
C TYR A 71 11.69 9.89 6.19
N GLU A 72 12.44 10.51 7.11
CA GLU A 72 13.92 10.59 7.10
C GLU A 72 14.62 9.24 7.32
N SER A 73 13.92 8.21 7.80
CA SER A 73 14.52 6.88 8.01
C SER A 73 13.48 5.75 7.93
N GLU A 74 13.97 4.52 7.92
CA GLU A 74 13.13 3.31 8.01
C GLU A 74 12.47 3.10 9.39
N LEU A 75 12.81 3.88 10.41
CA LEU A 75 12.26 3.71 11.76
C LEU A 75 10.83 4.28 11.82
N MET A 76 9.92 3.64 12.57
CA MET A 76 8.51 4.07 12.62
C MET A 76 8.33 5.47 13.24
N GLU A 77 9.30 5.95 14.01
CA GLU A 77 9.23 7.20 14.77
C GLU A 77 9.99 8.36 14.10
N SER A 78 10.50 8.18 12.89
CA SER A 78 11.26 9.25 12.22
C SER A 78 10.40 10.42 11.79
N ALA A 79 11.03 11.60 11.72
CA ALA A 79 10.37 12.81 11.28
C ALA A 79 9.82 12.65 9.85
N PRO A 80 8.60 13.15 9.57
CA PRO A 80 8.08 13.20 8.22
C PRO A 80 8.90 14.17 7.38
N VAL A 81 9.06 13.85 6.09
CA VAL A 81 9.67 14.75 5.10
C VAL A 81 8.69 15.01 3.96
N GLU A 82 8.82 16.18 3.34
CA GLU A 82 8.06 16.52 2.16
C GLU A 82 8.80 16.08 0.91
N ASP A 83 8.29 15.02 0.27
CA ASP A 83 8.73 14.58 -1.06
C ASP A 83 7.51 14.13 -1.87
N ALA A 84 6.87 15.09 -2.53
CA ALA A 84 5.66 14.86 -3.31
C ALA A 84 5.91 14.02 -4.57
N GLU A 85 7.11 14.09 -5.14
CA GLU A 85 7.48 13.31 -6.33
C GLU A 85 7.61 11.83 -5.96
N PHE A 86 8.38 11.54 -4.92
CA PHE A 86 8.54 10.17 -4.42
C PHE A 86 7.20 9.58 -3.98
N PHE A 87 6.38 10.35 -3.25
CA PHE A 87 5.04 9.92 -2.87
C PHE A 87 4.17 9.61 -4.10
N GLY A 88 4.22 10.46 -5.13
CA GLY A 88 3.50 10.25 -6.39
C GLY A 88 3.88 8.94 -7.09
N LEU A 89 5.18 8.63 -7.14
CA LEU A 89 5.67 7.37 -7.73
C LEU A 89 5.21 6.14 -6.95
N VAL A 90 5.24 6.19 -5.61
CA VAL A 90 4.71 5.10 -4.78
C VAL A 90 3.20 4.95 -4.98
N LEU A 91 2.47 6.05 -5.04
CA LEU A 91 1.03 6.03 -5.28
C LEU A 91 0.72 5.36 -6.63
N ASP A 92 1.44 5.71 -7.70
CA ASP A 92 1.22 5.11 -9.02
C ASP A 92 1.56 3.61 -9.07
N TYR A 93 2.61 3.18 -8.36
CA TYR A 93 2.91 1.76 -8.18
C TYR A 93 1.74 1.01 -7.52
N LEU A 94 1.12 1.61 -6.48
CA LEU A 94 0.05 0.97 -5.71
C LEU A 94 -1.30 1.00 -6.42
N LYS A 95 -1.62 2.02 -7.23
CA LYS A 95 -2.86 2.10 -8.03
C LYS A 95 -3.07 0.91 -8.96
N ARG A 96 -1.99 0.28 -9.39
CA ARG A 96 -2.03 -0.91 -10.27
C ARG A 96 -2.35 -2.21 -9.51
N ARG A 97 -2.33 -2.18 -8.18
CA ARG A 97 -2.35 -3.37 -7.31
C ARG A 97 -3.52 -3.39 -6.32
N TYR A 98 -3.99 -2.22 -5.90
CA TYR A 98 -5.05 -2.08 -4.90
C TYR A 98 -6.22 -1.26 -5.46
N VAL A 99 -7.41 -1.50 -4.94
CA VAL A 99 -8.63 -0.78 -5.30
C VAL A 99 -8.75 0.50 -4.49
N GLU A 100 -8.31 0.48 -3.24
CA GLU A 100 -8.37 1.63 -2.35
C GLU A 100 -7.00 1.90 -1.71
N ILE A 101 -6.59 3.16 -1.72
CA ILE A 101 -5.32 3.60 -1.15
C ILE A 101 -5.61 4.67 -0.11
N LYS A 102 -5.11 4.43 1.10
CA LYS A 102 -5.30 5.28 2.28
C LYS A 102 -3.97 5.85 2.74
N THR A 103 -4.03 6.86 3.60
CA THR A 103 -2.88 7.34 4.38
C THR A 103 -3.34 7.74 5.78
N LEU A 104 -2.41 7.87 6.72
CA LEU A 104 -2.73 8.31 8.07
C LEU A 104 -3.36 9.71 8.06
N SER A 105 -4.41 9.87 8.87
CA SER A 105 -5.10 11.13 9.07
C SER A 105 -5.46 11.29 10.54
N LYS A 106 -5.04 12.40 11.16
CA LYS A 106 -5.48 12.75 12.52
C LYS A 106 -6.89 13.34 12.54
N ASP A 107 -7.37 13.79 11.38
CA ASP A 107 -8.66 14.46 11.25
C ASP A 107 -9.80 13.47 10.96
N ASP A 108 -9.48 12.21 10.67
CA ASP A 108 -10.45 11.15 10.41
C ASP A 108 -10.61 10.25 11.65
N ALA A 109 -11.85 9.93 12.02
CA ALA A 109 -12.15 9.09 13.17
C ALA A 109 -11.58 7.67 13.06
N SER A 110 -11.39 7.17 11.83
CA SER A 110 -10.75 5.88 11.57
C SER A 110 -9.22 5.91 11.72
N GLY A 111 -8.62 7.10 11.84
CA GLY A 111 -7.17 7.29 11.78
C GLY A 111 -6.58 7.26 10.36
N TYR A 112 -7.40 7.02 9.34
CA TYR A 112 -7.01 6.97 7.94
C TYR A 112 -7.89 7.86 7.08
N ARG A 113 -7.34 8.39 5.98
CA ARG A 113 -8.10 9.01 4.90
C ARG A 113 -7.81 8.32 3.58
N THR A 114 -8.84 8.09 2.79
CA THR A 114 -8.69 7.60 1.41
C THR A 114 -8.12 8.72 0.53
N ILE A 115 -7.02 8.43 -0.15
CA ILE A 115 -6.34 9.38 -1.06
C ILE A 115 -6.57 9.00 -2.53
N TRP A 116 -6.94 7.75 -2.79
CA TRP A 116 -7.32 7.30 -4.11
C TRP A 116 -8.19 6.05 -4.03
N ARG A 117 -9.13 5.92 -4.98
CA ARG A 117 -9.95 4.74 -5.18
C ARG A 117 -10.06 4.47 -6.68
N ALA A 118 -9.96 3.22 -7.09
CA ALA A 118 -10.17 2.81 -8.46
C ALA A 118 -11.62 3.14 -8.88
N PRO A 119 -11.85 3.58 -10.13
CA PRO A 119 -13.20 3.76 -10.65
C PRO A 119 -13.93 2.41 -10.72
N ASP A 120 -15.25 2.41 -10.49
CA ASP A 120 -16.10 1.21 -10.38
C ASP A 120 -16.00 0.24 -11.59
N ASP A 121 -15.62 0.76 -12.76
CA ASP A 121 -15.47 -0.01 -14.00
C ASP A 121 -14.13 -0.78 -14.11
N ALA A 122 -13.19 -0.58 -13.17
CA ALA A 122 -11.86 -1.20 -13.20
C ALA A 122 -11.84 -2.70 -12.85
N GLN A 123 -13.00 -3.28 -12.50
CA GLN A 123 -13.15 -4.70 -12.11
C GLN A 123 -13.66 -5.62 -13.24
N ARG A 124 -13.66 -5.19 -14.51
CA ARG A 124 -14.11 -6.02 -15.64
C ARG A 124 -12.97 -6.63 -16.45
#